data_AF-A0A2V6CTN3-F1
#
_entry.id   AF-A0A2V6CTN3-F1
#
_cell.length_a   1.000
_cell.length_b   1.000
_cell.length_c   1.000
_cell.angle_alpha   90.00
_cell.angle_beta   90.00
_cell.angle_gamma   90.00
#
_symmetry.space_group_name_H-M   'P 1'
#
loop_
_entity.id
_entity.type
_entity.pdbx_description
1 polymer ?
#
loop_
_entity_poly.entity_id
_entity_poly.type
_entity_poly.pdbx_seq_one_letter_code
_entity_poly.pdbx_strand_id
1 'polypeptide(L)'
;MWMTVAITAIIFAIGNILFGHFNERTPKWKRVTKVVLVLAFVDVILAAAGLVWGLAPIALMLVVAAVVHLWWLPRHGINGFTREPRDKCYELRGWTRKP
;
A
#
# COMPACT_ATOMS: atom_id res chain seq x y z
N MET A 1 8.15 13.54 -16.50
CA MET A 1 8.06 13.40 -15.03
C MET A 1 6.61 13.19 -14.59
N TRP A 2 5.71 14.12 -14.90
CA TRP A 2 4.29 14.06 -14.49
C TRP A 2 3.56 12.74 -14.81
N MET A 3 3.83 12.11 -15.97
CA MET A 3 3.17 10.86 -16.36
C MET A 3 3.47 9.70 -15.39
N THR A 4 4.74 9.53 -14.98
CA THR A 4 5.12 8.48 -14.03
C THR A 4 4.49 8.71 -12.65
N VAL A 5 4.44 9.97 -12.21
CA VAL A 5 3.77 10.37 -10.97
C VAL A 5 2.26 10.11 -11.06
N ALA A 6 1.63 10.43 -12.19
CA ALA A 6 0.21 10.16 -12.43
C ALA A 6 -0.10 8.66 -12.44
N ILE A 7 0.71 7.84 -13.11
CA ILE A 7 0.58 6.38 -13.09
C ILE A 7 0.69 5.86 -11.65
N THR A 8 1.67 6.35 -10.89
CA THR A 8 1.84 6.00 -9.47
C THR A 8 0.60 6.37 -8.66
N ALA A 9 0.05 7.56 -8.86
CA ALA A 9 -1.15 8.02 -8.18
C ALA A 9 -2.38 7.13 -8.52
N ILE A 10 -2.53 6.72 -9.77
CA ILE A 10 -3.61 5.80 -10.21
C ILE A 10 -3.47 4.44 -9.51
N ILE A 11 -2.25 3.89 -9.42
CA ILE A 11 -1.99 2.62 -8.70
C ILE A 11 -2.43 2.74 -7.23
N PHE A 12 -2.07 3.85 -6.56
CA PHE A 12 -2.52 4.10 -5.19
C PHE A 12 -4.03 4.29 -5.08
N ALA A 13 -4.67 4.96 -6.04
CA ALA A 13 -6.12 5.14 -6.06
C ALA A 13 -6.82 3.78 -6.13
N ILE A 14 -6.42 2.93 -7.09
CA ILE A 14 -6.95 1.57 -7.24
C ILE A 14 -6.71 0.76 -5.96
N GLY A 15 -5.48 0.78 -5.44
CA GLY A 15 -5.14 0.04 -4.21
C GLY A 15 -5.94 0.51 -2.99
N ASN A 16 -6.21 1.81 -2.86
CA ASN A 16 -7.03 2.34 -1.77
C ASN A 16 -8.52 1.98 -1.91
N ILE A 17 -9.03 1.83 -3.13
CA ILE A 17 -10.39 1.36 -3.38
C ILE A 17 -10.50 -0.13 -3.03
N LEU A 18 -9.60 -0.95 -3.58
CA LEU A 18 -9.63 -2.41 -3.39
C LEU A 18 -9.31 -2.82 -1.94
N PHE A 19 -8.31 -2.19 -1.33
CA PHE A 19 -7.77 -2.59 -0.02
C PHE A 19 -8.04 -1.55 1.07
N GLY A 20 -8.98 -0.62 0.87
CA GLY A 20 -9.29 0.44 1.83
C GLY A 20 -9.75 -0.08 3.19
N HIS A 21 -10.47 -1.21 3.19
CA HIS A 21 -10.93 -1.89 4.40
C HIS A 21 -9.77 -2.45 5.26
N PHE A 22 -8.59 -2.73 4.68
CA PHE A 22 -7.41 -3.08 5.47
C PHE A 22 -6.92 -1.97 6.38
N ASN A 23 -7.32 -0.73 6.11
CA ASN A 23 -6.89 0.42 6.85
C ASN A 23 -7.99 1.02 7.72
N GLU A 24 -9.16 0.41 7.89
CA GLU A 24 -10.34 0.95 8.58
C GLU A 24 -10.04 1.86 9.80
N ARG A 25 -9.20 1.40 10.75
CA ARG A 25 -8.85 2.17 11.97
C ARG A 25 -7.57 3.01 11.88
N THR A 26 -6.87 3.00 10.75
CA THR A 26 -5.73 3.90 10.49
C THR A 26 -6.25 5.31 10.24
N PRO A 27 -5.74 6.35 10.93
CA PRO A 27 -6.10 7.75 10.67
C PRO A 27 -5.93 8.12 9.19
N LYS A 28 -6.91 8.83 8.62
CA LYS A 28 -6.91 9.19 7.20
C LYS A 28 -5.68 10.00 6.81
N TRP A 29 -5.22 10.91 7.67
CA TRP A 29 -4.03 11.73 7.42
C TRP A 29 -2.77 10.87 7.18
N LYS A 30 -2.55 9.80 7.96
CA LYS A 30 -1.40 8.89 7.76
C LYS A 30 -1.43 8.22 6.38
N ARG A 31 -2.63 7.93 5.86
CA ARG A 31 -2.80 7.34 4.53
C ARG A 31 -2.47 8.35 3.43
N VAL A 32 -2.96 9.58 3.56
CA VAL A 32 -2.68 10.67 2.61
C VAL A 32 -1.18 11.00 2.62
N THR A 33 -0.58 11.17 3.80
CA THR A 33 0.85 11.44 3.95
C THR A 33 1.69 10.34 3.29
N LYS A 34 1.33 9.06 3.44
CA LYS A 34 2.02 7.96 2.74
C LYS A 34 2.00 8.13 1.22
N VAL A 35 0.85 8.46 0.64
CA VAL A 35 0.74 8.64 -0.83
C VAL A 35 1.60 9.82 -1.28
N VAL A 36 1.49 10.97 -0.61
CA VAL A 36 2.27 12.17 -0.95
C VAL A 36 3.76 11.91 -0.86
N LEU A 37 4.22 11.24 0.20
CA LEU A 37 5.64 10.89 0.37
C LEU A 37 6.14 9.97 -0.74
N VAL A 38 5.37 8.97 -1.15
CA VAL A 38 5.78 8.06 -2.22
C VAL A 38 5.81 8.77 -3.58
N LEU A 39 4.83 9.65 -3.87
CA LEU A 39 4.83 10.43 -5.10
C LEU A 39 6.04 11.37 -5.16
N ALA A 40 6.34 12.08 -4.07
CA ALA A 40 7.52 12.95 -3.99
C ALA A 40 8.83 12.15 -4.13
N PHE A 41 8.91 10.99 -3.48
CA PHE A 41 10.08 10.12 -3.56
C PHE A 41 10.34 9.61 -4.98
N VAL A 42 9.29 9.15 -5.67
CA VAL A 42 9.39 8.72 -7.07
C VAL A 42 9.80 9.87 -7.99
N ASP A 43 9.24 11.06 -7.79
CA ASP A 43 9.56 12.24 -8.60
C ASP A 43 11.03 12.67 -8.43
N VAL A 44 11.54 12.68 -7.20
CA VAL A 44 12.96 12.98 -6.91
C VAL A 44 13.90 11.96 -7.56
N ILE A 45 13.61 10.65 -7.46
CA ILE A 45 14.45 9.63 -8.09
C ILE A 45 14.38 9.75 -9.62
N LEU A 46 13.20 10.01 -10.17
CA LEU A 46 13.01 10.17 -11.60
C LEU A 46 13.82 11.37 -12.13
N ALA A 47 13.86 12.47 -11.37
CA ALA A 47 14.64 13.65 -11.69
C ALA A 47 16.16 13.41 -11.60
N ALA A 48 16.62 12.60 -10.65
CA ALA A 48 18.04 12.34 -10.43
C ALA A 48 18.61 11.22 -11.31
N ALA A 49 17.85 10.16 -11.57
CA ALA A 49 18.34 8.90 -12.12
C ALA A 49 17.55 8.40 -13.35
N GLY A 50 16.50 9.10 -13.76
CA GLY A 50 15.73 8.76 -14.96
C GLY A 50 14.73 7.62 -14.76
N LEU A 51 14.12 7.18 -15.86
CA LEU A 51 12.88 6.38 -15.85
C LEU A 51 13.02 5.00 -15.17
N VAL A 52 14.08 4.26 -15.49
CA VAL A 52 14.28 2.89 -14.96
C VAL A 52 14.35 2.92 -13.43
N TRP A 53 15.12 3.84 -12.89
CA TRP A 53 15.29 3.99 -11.44
C TRP A 53 14.05 4.59 -10.77
N GLY A 54 13.32 5.50 -11.44
CA GLY A 54 12.06 6.04 -10.93
C GLY A 54 10.94 5.00 -10.83
N LEU A 55 10.93 3.98 -11.70
CA LEU A 55 9.93 2.90 -11.67
C LEU A 55 10.27 1.79 -10.67
N ALA A 56 11.54 1.60 -10.33
CA ALA A 56 11.98 0.53 -9.43
C ALA A 56 11.28 0.55 -8.05
N PRO A 57 11.10 1.70 -7.35
CA PRO A 57 10.35 1.76 -6.10
C PRO A 57 8.89 1.31 -6.25
N ILE A 58 8.25 1.63 -7.39
CA ILE A 58 6.85 1.26 -7.66
C ILE A 58 6.75 -0.25 -7.86
N ALA A 59 7.64 -0.81 -8.68
CA ALA A 59 7.70 -2.25 -8.93
C ALA A 59 7.94 -3.02 -7.62
N LEU A 60 8.89 -2.56 -6.80
CA LEU A 60 9.16 -3.14 -5.48
C LEU A 60 7.92 -3.10 -4.59
N MET A 61 7.21 -1.96 -4.53
CA MET A 61 5.99 -1.84 -3.73
C MET A 61 4.89 -2.80 -4.18
N LEU A 62 4.70 -2.98 -5.49
CA LEU A 62 3.72 -3.94 -6.03
C LEU A 62 4.08 -5.38 -5.69
N VAL A 63 5.38 -5.74 -5.78
CA VAL A 63 5.86 -7.06 -5.36
C VAL A 63 5.61 -7.28 -3.86
N VAL A 64 5.95 -6.31 -3.01
CA VAL A 64 5.68 -6.42 -1.57
C VAL A 64 4.18 -6.55 -1.29
N ALA A 65 3.33 -5.77 -1.97
CA ALA A 65 1.89 -5.91 -1.85
C ALA A 65 1.42 -7.31 -2.25
N ALA A 66 1.87 -7.83 -3.40
CA ALA A 66 1.54 -9.17 -3.85
C ALA A 66 1.99 -10.24 -2.86
N VAL A 67 3.22 -10.17 -2.34
CA VAL A 67 3.72 -11.11 -1.32
C VAL A 67 2.88 -11.05 -0.05
N VAL A 68 2.53 -9.85 0.41
CA VAL A 68 1.72 -9.67 1.62
C VAL A 68 0.32 -10.23 1.43
N HIS A 69 -0.35 -9.91 0.32
CA HIS A 69 -1.73 -10.31 0.07
C HIS A 69 -1.86 -11.77 -0.36
N LEU A 70 -0.97 -12.28 -1.20
CA LEU A 70 -1.12 -13.63 -1.77
C LEU A 70 -0.45 -14.73 -0.92
N TRP A 71 0.50 -14.38 -0.07
CA TRP A 71 1.28 -15.38 0.68
C TRP A 71 1.33 -15.13 2.18
N TRP A 72 1.78 -13.96 2.61
CA TRP A 72 2.00 -13.71 4.04
C TRP A 72 0.70 -13.69 4.84
N LEU A 73 -0.32 -12.95 4.39
CA LEU A 73 -1.63 -12.91 5.06
C LEU A 73 -2.30 -14.29 5.10
N PRO A 74 -2.40 -15.05 3.98
CA PRO A 74 -2.93 -16.41 4.00
C PRO A 74 -2.18 -17.35 4.95
N ARG A 75 -0.85 -17.21 5.03
CA ARG A 75 -0.03 -18.00 5.97
C ARG A 75 -0.36 -17.70 7.44
N HIS A 76 -0.86 -16.51 7.75
CA HIS A 76 -1.36 -16.13 9.08
C HIS A 76 -2.85 -16.45 9.29
N GLY A 77 -3.47 -17.14 8.32
CA GLY A 77 -4.88 -17.51 8.34
C GLY A 77 -5.81 -16.32 8.14
N ILE A 78 -5.36 -15.28 7.42
CA ILE A 78 -6.15 -14.12 7.02
C ILE A 78 -6.26 -14.09 5.50
N ASN A 79 -7.48 -13.97 4.98
CA ASN A 79 -7.72 -13.80 3.56
C ASN A 79 -7.07 -12.48 3.10
N GLY A 80 -6.14 -12.59 2.16
CA GLY A 80 -5.40 -11.46 1.62
C GLY A 80 -6.25 -10.43 0.88
N PHE A 81 -7.41 -10.81 0.38
CA PHE A 81 -8.30 -9.90 -0.32
C PHE A 81 -9.38 -9.34 0.61
N THR A 82 -10.07 -10.18 1.39
CA THR A 82 -11.21 -9.75 2.21
C THR A 82 -10.86 -9.34 3.63
N ARG A 83 -9.65 -9.66 4.12
CA ARG A 83 -9.21 -9.47 5.51
C ARG A 83 -9.91 -10.38 6.53
N GLU A 84 -10.56 -11.44 6.09
CA GLU A 84 -11.26 -12.35 7.01
C GLU A 84 -10.35 -13.48 7.51
N PRO A 85 -10.38 -13.83 8.81
CA PRO A 85 -11.22 -13.28 9.87
C PRO A 85 -10.68 -11.94 10.41
N ARG A 86 -11.59 -10.97 10.64
CA ARG A 86 -11.24 -9.58 11.00
C ARG A 86 -10.45 -9.49 12.31
N ASP A 87 -10.73 -10.39 13.24
CA ASP A 87 -10.15 -10.42 14.58
C ASP A 87 -8.65 -10.67 14.58
N LYS A 88 -8.18 -11.64 13.78
CA LYS A 88 -6.74 -11.89 13.60
C LYS A 88 -6.05 -10.69 12.96
N CYS A 89 -6.71 -10.00 12.03
CA CYS A 89 -6.15 -8.81 11.42
C CYS A 89 -6.11 -7.61 12.39
N TYR A 90 -7.05 -7.51 13.33
CA TYR A 90 -6.96 -6.52 14.41
C TYR A 90 -5.78 -6.81 15.33
N GLU A 91 -5.59 -8.06 15.72
CA GLU A 91 -4.48 -8.50 16.56
C GLU A 91 -3.12 -8.23 15.91
N LEU A 92 -2.93 -8.63 14.64
CA LEU A 92 -1.70 -8.33 13.89
C LEU A 92 -1.40 -6.82 13.78
N ARG A 93 -2.43 -5.98 13.81
CA ARG A 93 -2.30 -4.52 13.68
C ARG A 93 -2.21 -3.83 15.04
N GLY A 94 -2.27 -4.57 16.14
CA GLY A 94 -2.35 -4.01 17.50
C GLY A 94 -3.57 -3.13 17.72
N TRP A 95 -4.65 -3.34 16.96
CA TRP A 95 -5.90 -2.61 17.16
C TRP A 95 -6.69 -3.27 18.27
N THR A 96 -7.07 -2.49 19.29
CA THR A 96 -7.94 -2.97 20.36
C THR A 96 -9.26 -3.46 19.77
N ARG A 97 -9.65 -4.71 20.07
CA ARG A 97 -11.02 -5.16 19.82
C ARG A 97 -11.95 -4.19 20.56
N LYS A 98 -12.98 -3.69 19.88
CA LYS A 98 -14.07 -3.09 20.66
C LYS A 98 -14.70 -4.23 21.47
N PRO A 99 -15.13 -3.98 22.72
CA PRO A 99 -15.91 -4.94 23.47
C PRO A 99 -17.17 -5.35 22.67
#